data_AF-A0A101JGV0-F1
#
_entry.id   AF-A0A101JGV0-F1
#
_cell.length_a   1.000
_cell.length_b   1.000
_cell.length_c   1.000
_cell.angle_alpha   90.00
_cell.angle_beta   90.00
_cell.angle_gamma   90.00
#
_symmetry.space_group_name_H-M   'P 1'
#
loop_
_entity.id
_entity.type
_entity.pdbx_description
1 polymer ?
#
loop_
_entity_poly.entity_id
_entity_poly.type
_entity_poly.pdbx_seq_one_letter_code
_entity_poly.pdbx_strand_id
1 'polypeptide(L)'
;MTNRTAGQASLFDTDGEAPEEPPVSRVDPDDLRHATARIVATSAPDLADPQRRKKVLLVVDCPFCDHQHIHPGGWVGDVRLGDRRARCVGQPGGRYLIKAVAE
;
A
#
# COMPACT_ATOMS: atom_id res chain seq x y z
N MET A 1 -25.68 48.98 -22.65
CA MET A 1 -25.37 47.53 -22.77
C MET A 1 -23.95 47.32 -22.27
N THR A 2 -23.79 47.02 -20.99
CA THR A 2 -22.48 46.86 -20.33
C THR A 2 -22.24 45.37 -20.09
N ASN A 3 -21.19 44.86 -20.72
CA ASN A 3 -20.77 43.46 -20.64
C ASN A 3 -20.37 43.08 -19.21
N ARG A 4 -21.06 42.07 -18.67
CA ARG A 4 -20.67 41.33 -17.47
C ARG A 4 -19.57 40.34 -17.89
N THR A 5 -18.31 40.64 -17.59
CA THR A 5 -17.26 39.64 -17.64
C THR A 5 -17.28 38.88 -16.32
N ALA A 6 -17.71 37.63 -16.40
CA ALA A 6 -17.72 36.69 -15.28
C ALA A 6 -16.28 36.45 -14.77
N GLY A 7 -16.14 36.43 -13.44
CA GLY A 7 -14.89 36.14 -12.77
C GLY A 7 -14.39 34.74 -13.12
N GLN A 8 -13.12 34.67 -13.54
CA GLN A 8 -12.35 33.45 -13.38
C GLN A 8 -11.86 33.41 -11.93
N ALA A 9 -12.49 32.57 -11.12
CA ALA A 9 -11.91 32.13 -9.87
C ALA A 9 -10.70 31.25 -10.22
N SER A 10 -9.50 31.75 -9.93
CA SER A 10 -8.28 30.94 -9.89
C SER A 10 -8.44 29.90 -8.78
N LEU A 11 -8.37 28.61 -9.14
CA LEU A 11 -8.51 27.47 -8.22
C LEU A 11 -7.18 27.07 -7.55
N PHE A 12 -6.12 27.85 -7.76
CA PHE A 12 -4.75 27.50 -7.35
C PHE A 12 -4.01 28.65 -6.67
N ASP A 13 -4.68 29.48 -5.86
CA ASP A 13 -3.99 30.26 -4.84
C ASP A 13 -3.69 29.34 -3.66
N THR A 14 -2.55 28.65 -3.74
CA THR A 14 -1.94 28.03 -2.57
C THR A 14 -0.90 29.02 -2.08
N ASP A 15 -1.29 29.84 -1.11
CA ASP A 15 -0.35 30.61 -0.29
C ASP A 15 0.74 29.65 0.18
N GLY A 16 1.99 30.04 -0.07
CA GLY A 16 3.16 29.19 0.11
C GLY A 16 3.40 28.85 1.57
N GLU A 17 2.78 27.77 2.04
CA GLU A 17 3.30 27.02 3.18
C GLU A 17 4.66 26.43 2.75
N ALA A 18 5.70 26.74 3.52
CA ALA A 18 7.04 26.20 3.28
C ALA A 18 6.94 24.66 3.16
N PRO A 19 7.70 24.02 2.26
CA PRO A 19 7.68 22.56 2.17
C PRO A 19 8.03 21.99 3.55
N GLU A 20 7.07 21.34 4.20
CA GLU A 20 7.37 20.48 5.34
C GLU A 20 8.45 19.50 4.86
N GLU A 21 9.65 19.59 5.44
CA GLU A 21 10.70 18.63 5.14
C GLU A 21 10.13 17.24 5.37
N PRO A 22 10.23 16.31 4.39
CA PRO A 22 9.65 15.00 4.55
C PRO A 22 10.22 14.38 5.83
N PRO A 23 9.40 13.76 6.68
CA PRO A 23 9.88 13.18 7.92
C PRO A 23 11.05 12.24 7.59
N VAL A 24 12.25 12.61 8.07
CA VAL A 24 13.42 11.76 7.98
C VAL A 24 13.08 10.44 8.65
N SER A 25 13.23 9.36 7.88
CA SER A 25 12.98 8.03 8.43
C SER A 25 13.83 7.80 9.66
N ARG A 26 13.19 7.32 10.73
CA ARG A 26 13.87 6.85 11.94
C ARG A 26 14.26 5.38 11.86
N VAL A 27 13.99 4.72 10.73
CA VAL A 27 14.28 3.30 10.51
C VAL A 27 15.54 3.20 9.65
N ASP A 28 16.53 2.45 10.13
CA ASP A 28 17.70 2.11 9.33
C ASP A 28 17.22 1.37 8.06
N PRO A 29 17.59 1.81 6.84
CA PRO A 29 17.22 1.12 5.60
C PRO A 29 17.72 -0.34 5.54
N ASP A 30 18.69 -0.71 6.37
CA ASP A 30 19.19 -2.08 6.54
C ASP A 30 18.43 -2.90 7.61
N ASP A 31 17.55 -2.28 8.40
CA ASP A 31 16.67 -2.98 9.36
C ASP A 31 15.59 -3.78 8.61
N LEU A 32 15.93 -5.02 8.25
CA LEU A 32 15.00 -5.98 7.68
C LEU A 32 14.25 -6.74 8.79
N ARG A 33 12.98 -6.40 9.00
CA ARG A 33 12.12 -7.11 9.97
C ARG A 33 11.33 -8.23 9.30
N HIS A 34 11.06 -9.31 10.03
CA HIS A 34 10.12 -10.34 9.58
C HIS A 34 8.69 -9.96 10.01
N ALA A 35 7.73 -10.15 9.12
CA ALA A 35 6.32 -9.94 9.39
C ALA A 35 5.52 -11.17 8.96
N THR A 36 4.52 -11.54 9.75
CA THR A 36 3.65 -12.68 9.44
C THR A 36 2.44 -12.19 8.65
N ALA A 37 2.13 -12.83 7.53
CA ALA A 37 0.92 -12.57 6.75
C ALA A 37 -0.14 -13.63 7.02
N ARG A 38 -1.38 -13.20 7.22
CA ARG A 38 -2.57 -14.05 7.14
C ARG A 38 -3.02 -14.13 5.68
N ILE A 39 -3.47 -15.31 5.26
CA ILE A 39 -3.91 -15.56 3.89
C ILE A 39 -5.43 -15.42 3.81
N VAL A 40 -5.91 -14.49 2.98
CA VAL A 40 -7.36 -14.24 2.81
C VAL A 40 -7.73 -14.34 1.33
N ALA A 41 -8.77 -15.11 1.01
CA ALA A 41 -9.33 -15.16 -0.34
C ALA A 41 -10.46 -14.12 -0.50
N THR A 42 -10.54 -13.48 -1.65
CA THR A 42 -11.67 -12.59 -1.99
C THR A 42 -12.97 -13.38 -2.09
N SER A 43 -14.10 -12.71 -1.84
CA SER A 43 -15.43 -13.33 -1.93
C SER A 43 -15.81 -13.71 -3.36
N ALA A 44 -15.43 -12.86 -4.33
CA ALA A 44 -15.72 -13.04 -5.75
C ALA A 44 -14.49 -13.52 -6.56
N PRO A 45 -14.71 -14.20 -7.69
CA PRO A 45 -13.71 -14.45 -8.73
C PRO A 45 -12.98 -13.19 -9.18
N ASP A 46 -11.67 -13.31 -9.41
CA ASP A 46 -10.91 -12.25 -10.07
C ASP A 46 -11.25 -12.23 -11.56
N LEU A 47 -11.68 -11.07 -12.05
CA LEU A 47 -12.02 -10.93 -13.45
C LEU A 47 -10.78 -10.89 -14.36
N ALA A 48 -9.60 -10.59 -13.80
CA ALA A 48 -8.34 -10.57 -14.52
C ALA A 48 -7.68 -11.97 -14.65
N ASP A 49 -8.15 -12.97 -13.91
CA ASP A 49 -7.68 -14.35 -14.03
C ASP A 49 -8.48 -15.10 -15.11
N PRO A 50 -7.84 -15.67 -16.15
CA PRO A 50 -8.52 -16.43 -17.20
C PRO A 50 -9.34 -17.61 -16.65
N GLN A 51 -8.87 -18.21 -15.55
CA GLN A 51 -9.52 -19.32 -14.86
C GLN A 51 -10.59 -18.85 -13.85
N ARG A 52 -10.83 -17.54 -13.74
CA ARG A 52 -11.80 -16.92 -12.81
C ARG A 52 -11.62 -17.41 -11.36
N ARG A 53 -10.39 -17.65 -10.93
CA ARG A 53 -10.10 -18.05 -9.56
C ARG A 53 -10.25 -16.85 -8.64
N LYS A 54 -10.55 -17.12 -7.37
CA LYS A 54 -10.57 -16.08 -6.33
C LYS A 54 -9.15 -15.55 -6.11
N LYS A 55 -9.03 -14.24 -5.95
CA LYS A 55 -7.75 -13.61 -5.62
C LYS A 55 -7.39 -13.91 -4.17
N VAL A 56 -6.12 -14.15 -3.92
CA VAL A 56 -5.58 -14.31 -2.58
C VAL A 56 -4.83 -13.04 -2.20
N LEU A 57 -5.06 -12.57 -0.98
CA LEU A 57 -4.46 -11.40 -0.37
C LEU A 57 -3.62 -11.84 0.81
N LEU A 58 -2.45 -11.23 0.95
CA LEU A 58 -1.59 -11.39 2.13
C LEU A 58 -1.83 -10.17 3.01
N VAL A 59 -2.41 -10.42 4.18
CA VAL A 59 -2.75 -9.39 5.14
C VAL A 59 -1.68 -9.37 6.22
N VAL A 60 -0.91 -8.29 6.29
CA VAL A 60 0.26 -8.14 7.16
C VAL A 60 0.02 -7.04 8.17
N ASP A 61 0.24 -7.33 9.44
CA ASP A 61 0.35 -6.29 10.47
C ASP A 61 1.78 -5.73 10.41
N CYS A 62 1.92 -4.47 9.98
CA CYS A 62 3.22 -3.90 9.63
C CYS A 62 4.08 -3.62 10.88
N PRO A 63 5.34 -4.12 10.95
CA PRO A 63 6.20 -3.95 12.12
C PRO A 63 6.83 -2.55 12.27
N PHE A 64 6.39 -1.58 11.47
CA PHE A 64 6.94 -0.23 11.40
C PHE A 64 5.93 0.88 11.67
N CYS A 65 4.66 0.68 11.32
CA CYS A 65 3.65 1.74 11.39
C CYS A 65 2.37 1.31 12.11
N ASP A 66 2.30 0.10 12.67
CA ASP A 66 1.13 -0.45 13.36
C ASP A 66 -0.17 -0.47 12.52
N HIS A 67 -0.05 -0.30 11.20
CA HIS A 67 -1.16 -0.41 10.26
C HIS A 67 -1.11 -1.75 9.53
N GLN A 68 -2.29 -2.19 9.09
CA GLN A 68 -2.41 -3.35 8.23
C GLN A 68 -2.06 -2.99 6.79
N HIS A 69 -1.20 -3.80 6.17
CA HIS A 69 -0.86 -3.71 4.75
C HIS A 69 -1.41 -4.94 4.02
N ILE A 70 -2.03 -4.70 2.86
CA ILE A 70 -2.60 -5.75 2.01
C ILE A 70 -1.73 -5.90 0.76
N HIS A 71 -1.20 -7.10 0.54
CA HIS A 71 -0.37 -7.42 -0.63
C HIS A 71 -1.05 -8.46 -1.53
N PRO A 72 -0.78 -8.46 -2.85
CA PRO A 72 -1.24 -9.53 -3.72
C PRO A 72 -0.59 -10.88 -3.38
N GLY A 73 -1.39 -11.88 -3.05
CA GLY A 73 -0.97 -13.25 -2.73
C GLY A 73 -1.05 -14.25 -3.89
N GLY A 74 -1.60 -13.84 -5.04
CA GLY A 74 -1.86 -14.73 -6.18
C GLY A 74 -3.33 -15.10 -6.26
N TRP A 75 -3.63 -16.36 -6.58
CA TRP A 75 -4.99 -16.88 -6.69
C TRP A 75 -5.13 -18.18 -5.92
N VAL A 76 -6.37 -18.58 -5.61
CA VAL A 76 -6.65 -19.87 -4.97
C VAL A 76 -6.09 -21.01 -5.84
N GLY A 77 -5.29 -21.90 -5.25
CA GLY A 77 -4.58 -22.97 -5.94
C GLY A 77 -3.21 -22.59 -6.54
N ASP A 78 -2.86 -21.30 -6.57
CA ASP A 78 -1.53 -20.78 -6.95
C ASP A 78 -1.12 -19.64 -6.00
N VAL A 79 -1.01 -19.96 -4.72
CA VAL A 79 -0.65 -18.99 -3.69
C VAL A 79 0.86 -18.78 -3.68
N ARG A 80 1.29 -17.53 -3.88
CA ARG A 80 2.71 -17.17 -4.03
C ARG A 80 3.26 -16.64 -2.72
N LEU A 81 3.82 -17.54 -1.91
CA LEU A 81 4.25 -17.27 -0.53
C LEU A 81 5.76 -17.07 -0.32
N GLY A 82 6.56 -17.02 -1.39
CA GLY A 82 8.01 -16.86 -1.27
C GLY A 82 8.41 -15.57 -0.54
N ASP A 83 9.69 -15.48 -0.13
CA ASP A 83 10.25 -14.33 0.59
C ASP A 83 10.03 -13.02 -0.20
N ARG A 84 8.99 -12.29 0.18
CA ARG A 84 8.67 -11.00 -0.45
C ARG A 84 9.17 -9.88 0.42
N ARG A 85 10.08 -9.09 -0.14
CA ARG A 85 10.46 -7.79 0.40
C ARG A 85 9.36 -6.79 0.11
N ALA A 86 8.75 -6.26 1.16
CA ALA A 86 7.78 -5.18 1.09
C ALA A 86 8.33 -3.93 1.77
N ARG A 87 7.74 -2.76 1.44
CA ARG A 87 8.09 -1.47 2.01
C ARG A 87 6.88 -0.86 2.71
N CYS A 88 7.08 -0.25 3.87
CA CYS A 88 6.08 0.60 4.50
C CYS A 88 6.12 2.00 3.86
N VAL A 89 4.97 2.52 3.41
CA VAL A 89 4.89 3.90 2.89
C VAL A 89 4.86 4.93 4.01
N GLY A 90 4.35 4.57 5.20
CA GLY A 90 4.31 5.42 6.39
C GLY A 90 5.66 5.55 7.11
N GLN A 91 6.66 4.73 6.75
CA GLN A 91 8.03 4.81 7.26
C GLN A 91 9.00 4.68 6.08
N PRO A 92 9.48 5.78 5.50
CA PRO A 92 10.48 5.73 4.43
C PRO A 92 11.65 4.82 4.84
N GLY A 93 12.19 3.96 3.98
CA GLY A 93 13.24 3.01 4.39
C GLY A 93 12.79 1.74 5.14
N GLY A 94 11.59 1.71 5.74
CA GLY A 94 11.08 0.50 6.43
C GLY A 94 10.81 -0.64 5.47
N ARG A 95 11.64 -1.69 5.50
CA ARG A 95 11.52 -2.90 4.66
C ARG A 95 11.28 -4.13 5.52
N TYR A 96 10.39 -5.01 5.08
CA TYR A 96 10.11 -6.26 5.81
C TYR A 96 9.97 -7.46 4.87
N LEU A 97 10.30 -8.63 5.40
CA LEU A 97 10.06 -9.93 4.77
C LEU A 97 8.74 -10.51 5.24
N ILE A 98 7.87 -10.83 4.28
CA ILE A 98 6.57 -11.44 4.56
C ILE A 98 6.71 -12.96 4.63
N LYS A 99 6.36 -13.54 5.79
CA LYS A 99 6.18 -14.98 5.96
C LYS A 99 4.69 -15.28 6.10
N ALA A 100 4.11 -15.99 5.15
CA ALA A 100 2.69 -16.31 5.23
C ALA A 100 2.41 -17.52 6.12
N VAL A 101 1.29 -17.47 6.82
CA VAL A 101 0.72 -18.57 7.59
C VAL A 101 -0.71 -18.81 7.14
N ALA A 102 -1.09 -20.08 7.00
CA ALA A 102 -2.49 -20.45 6.86
C ALA A 102 -3.18 -20.22 8.21
N GLU A 103 -4.37 -19.62 8.18
CA GLU A 103 -5.26 -19.59 9.36
C GLU A 103 -5.82 -20.98 9.64
#